data_AF-A0A699QYW4-F1
#
_entry.id   AF-A0A699QYW4-F1
#
_cell.length_a   1.000
_cell.length_b   1.000
_cell.length_c   1.000
_cell.angle_alpha   90.00
_cell.angle_beta   90.00
_cell.angle_gamma   90.00
#
_symmetry.space_group_name_H-M   'P 1'
#
loop_
_entity.id
_entity.type
_entity.pdbx_description
1 polymer ?
#
loop_
_entity_poly.entity_id
_entity_poly.type
_entity_poly.pdbx_seq_one_letter_code
_entity_poly.pdbx_strand_id
1 'polypeptide(L)'
;MADQPITADNFELKHGLLTLIQNNQFFGHDKEDPHAHVRYFNKITSTLKFPNVPNTSIKLMRFPFSLEGATRIWLEKEPPRLIFTWDDLVSKFISQFFPPSKTTSLRNEITNFQERFDESFSEA
;
A
#
# COMPACT_ATOMS: atom_id res chain seq x y z
N MET A 1 11.77 2.96 -37.08
CA MET A 1 11.54 2.94 -35.63
C MET A 1 11.77 4.36 -35.15
N ALA A 2 10.72 5.12 -34.84
CA ALA A 2 10.86 6.53 -34.48
C ALA A 2 11.29 6.61 -33.01
N ASP A 3 12.49 7.13 -32.77
CA ASP A 3 13.01 7.42 -31.44
C ASP A 3 12.19 8.60 -30.90
N GLN A 4 11.37 8.38 -29.87
CA GLN A 4 10.64 9.49 -29.25
C GLN A 4 11.63 10.30 -28.42
N PRO A 5 11.77 11.62 -28.67
CA PRO A 5 12.69 12.44 -27.90
C PRO A 5 12.28 12.37 -26.43
N ILE A 6 13.21 11.97 -25.56
CA ILE A 6 13.03 12.06 -24.12
C ILE A 6 13.00 13.55 -23.78
N THR A 7 11.81 14.13 -23.67
CA THR A 7 11.65 15.54 -23.28
C THR A 7 12.01 15.73 -21.81
N ALA A 8 12.63 16.87 -21.46
CA ALA A 8 13.02 17.21 -20.09
C ALA A 8 11.83 17.12 -19.12
N ASP A 9 10.64 17.56 -19.57
CA ASP A 9 9.38 17.47 -18.83
C ASP A 9 9.05 16.05 -18.37
N ASN A 10 9.28 15.05 -19.23
CA ASN A 10 9.06 13.64 -18.89
C ASN A 10 10.06 13.14 -17.85
N PHE A 11 11.28 13.67 -17.84
CA PHE A 11 12.30 13.31 -16.85
C PHE A 11 12.00 13.95 -15.49
N GLU A 12 11.63 15.23 -15.47
CA GLU A 12 11.25 15.96 -14.25
C GLU A 12 10.01 15.37 -13.59
N LEU A 13 8.97 15.03 -14.37
CA LEU A 13 7.77 14.37 -13.85
C LEU A 13 8.07 12.98 -13.25
N LYS A 14 8.93 12.19 -13.91
CA LYS A 14 9.37 10.88 -13.39
C LYS A 14 10.16 11.03 -12.09
N HIS A 15 11.06 12.01 -12.03
CA HIS A 15 11.84 12.30 -10.83
C HIS A 15 10.96 12.78 -9.68
N GLY A 16 10.09 13.78 -9.93
CA GLY A 16 9.16 14.30 -8.93
C GLY A 16 8.24 13.22 -8.37
N LEU A 17 7.77 12.29 -9.21
CA LEU A 17 6.98 11.16 -8.73
C LEU A 17 7.78 10.20 -7.86
N LEU A 18 9.01 9.87 -8.24
CA LEU A 18 9.88 9.03 -7.40
C LEU A 18 10.10 9.68 -6.02
N THR A 19 10.34 10.99 -5.99
CA THR A 19 10.43 11.74 -4.74
C THR A 19 9.14 11.66 -3.93
N LEU A 20 7.96 11.79 -4.55
CA LEU A 20 6.67 11.65 -3.85
C LEU A 20 6.43 10.24 -3.28
N ILE A 21 6.87 9.21 -4.00
CA ILE A 21 6.80 7.82 -3.54
C ILE A 21 7.72 7.61 -2.33
N GLN A 22 8.95 8.10 -2.42
CA GLN A 22 9.96 7.94 -1.36
C GLN A 22 9.64 8.78 -0.11
N ASN A 23 8.96 9.92 -0.26
CA ASN A 23 8.54 10.74 0.88
C ASN A 23 7.36 10.13 1.66
N ASN A 24 6.72 9.09 1.13
CA ASN A 24 5.62 8.38 1.79
C ASN A 24 5.93 6.88 1.83
N GLN A 25 7.11 6.52 2.36
CA GLN A 25 7.46 5.12 2.60
C GLN A 25 6.65 4.53 3.74
N PHE A 26 6.24 3.27 3.57
CA PHE A 26 5.54 2.50 4.58
C PHE A 26 6.51 1.58 5.31
N PHE A 27 6.64 1.74 6.62
CA PHE A 27 7.59 1.00 7.45
C PHE A 27 6.98 -0.25 8.10
N GLY A 28 5.65 -0.31 8.18
CA GLY A 28 4.90 -1.40 8.81
C GLY A 28 4.76 -1.23 10.32
N HIS A 29 4.86 -0.01 10.84
CA HIS A 29 4.61 0.32 12.23
C HIS A 29 3.11 0.22 12.57
N ASP A 30 2.79 -0.02 13.84
CA ASP A 30 1.40 -0.24 14.29
C ASP A 30 0.45 0.93 14.02
N LYS A 31 0.98 2.16 13.93
CA LYS A 31 0.21 3.38 13.66
C LYS A 31 -0.05 3.62 12.17
N GLU A 32 0.61 2.89 11.28
CA GLU A 32 0.45 3.07 9.84
C GLU A 32 -0.75 2.26 9.33
N ASP A 33 -1.57 2.87 8.46
CA ASP A 33 -2.68 2.19 7.78
C ASP A 33 -2.22 1.70 6.39
N PRO A 34 -2.06 0.39 6.16
CA PRO A 34 -1.65 -0.13 4.86
C PRO A 34 -2.70 0.12 3.77
N HIS A 35 -3.99 0.28 4.11
CA HIS A 35 -5.02 0.67 3.14
C HIS A 35 -4.86 2.13 2.71
N ALA A 36 -4.56 3.03 3.65
CA ALA A 36 -4.25 4.44 3.33
C ALA A 36 -3.02 4.54 2.44
N HIS A 37 -1.98 3.76 2.72
CA HIS A 37 -0.77 3.70 1.90
C HIS A 37 -1.08 3.28 0.46
N VAL A 38 -1.82 2.17 0.27
CA VAL A 38 -2.24 1.69 -1.06
C VAL A 38 -3.09 2.73 -1.79
N ARG A 39 -4.03 3.41 -1.10
CA ARG A 39 -4.85 4.49 -1.68
C ARG A 39 -3.99 5.65 -2.17
N TYR A 40 -3.05 6.11 -1.34
CA TYR A 40 -2.14 7.20 -1.70
C TYR A 40 -1.24 6.82 -2.88
N PHE A 41 -0.66 5.62 -2.85
CA PHE A 41 0.16 5.09 -3.94
C PHE A 41 -0.62 5.01 -5.27
N ASN A 42 -1.87 4.55 -5.24
CA ASN A 42 -2.74 4.52 -6.41
C ASN A 42 -3.02 5.92 -6.95
N LYS A 43 -3.22 6.91 -6.07
CA LYS A 43 -3.44 8.31 -6.46
C LYS A 43 -2.23 8.87 -7.21
N ILE A 44 -1.03 8.73 -6.66
CA ILE A 44 0.19 9.29 -7.28
C ILE A 44 0.59 8.56 -8.56
N THR A 45 0.34 7.25 -8.66
CA THR A 45 0.66 6.47 -9.87
C THR A 45 -0.39 6.58 -10.97
N SER A 46 -1.61 7.06 -10.68
CA SER A 46 -2.67 7.24 -11.67
C SER A 46 -2.35 8.24 -12.79
N THR A 47 -1.40 9.15 -12.53
CA THR A 47 -0.91 10.14 -13.50
C THR A 47 0.07 9.54 -14.51
N LEU A 48 0.65 8.36 -14.21
CA LEU A 48 1.53 7.67 -15.13
C LEU A 48 0.74 6.92 -16.20
N LYS A 49 0.89 7.35 -17.44
CA LYS A 49 0.42 6.58 -18.60
C LYS A 49 1.59 6.42 -19.56
N PHE A 50 2.01 5.17 -19.77
CA PHE A 50 2.97 4.83 -20.82
C PHE A 50 2.22 4.07 -21.91
N PRO A 51 2.26 4.55 -23.17
CA PRO A 51 1.72 3.79 -24.29
C PRO A 51 2.28 2.37 -24.29
N ASN A 52 1.40 1.37 -24.43
CA ASN A 52 1.75 -0.06 -24.52
C ASN A 52 2.32 -0.70 -23.24
N VAL A 53 2.36 -0.01 -22.10
CA VAL A 53 2.73 -0.63 -20.81
C VAL A 53 1.49 -0.74 -19.93
N PRO A 54 1.09 -1.95 -19.51
CA PRO A 54 -0.04 -2.12 -18.59
C PRO A 54 0.19 -1.36 -17.27
N ASN A 55 -0.85 -0.69 -16.77
CA ASN A 55 -0.79 0.04 -15.50
C ASN A 55 -0.36 -0.85 -14.33
N THR A 56 -0.77 -2.13 -14.34
CA THR A 56 -0.32 -3.11 -13.33
C THR A 56 1.20 -3.23 -13.30
N SER A 57 1.86 -3.30 -14.46
CA SER A 57 3.32 -3.42 -14.55
C SER A 57 4.02 -2.18 -14.01
N ILE A 58 3.47 -0.99 -14.29
CA ILE A 58 3.98 0.28 -13.75
C ILE A 58 3.90 0.26 -12.21
N LYS A 59 2.73 -0.08 -11.65
CA LYS A 59 2.51 -0.12 -10.21
C LYS A 59 3.41 -1.14 -9.52
N LEU A 60 3.49 -2.36 -10.04
CA LEU A 60 4.35 -3.41 -9.50
C LEU A 60 5.82 -3.00 -9.50
N MET A 61 6.29 -2.34 -10.57
CA MET A 61 7.67 -1.84 -10.65
C MET A 61 7.96 -0.71 -9.65
N ARG A 62 6.96 0.12 -9.33
CA ARG A 62 7.13 1.31 -8.49
C ARG A 62 6.86 1.07 -7.00
N PHE A 63 6.05 0.08 -6.67
CA PHE A 63 5.66 -0.21 -5.29
C PHE A 63 6.84 -0.50 -4.33
N PRO A 64 7.91 -1.19 -4.73
CA PRO A 64 9.07 -1.42 -3.85
C PRO A 64 9.69 -0.13 -3.32
N PHE A 65 9.65 0.97 -4.08
CA PHE A 65 10.18 2.27 -3.66
C PHE A 65 9.31 2.95 -2.61
N SER A 66 8.08 2.48 -2.41
CA SER A 66 7.15 2.96 -1.38
C SER A 66 7.26 2.20 -0.06
N LEU A 67 8.18 1.23 0.04
CA LEU A 67 8.39 0.40 1.22
C LEU A 67 9.76 0.69 1.85
N GLU A 68 9.87 0.50 3.16
CA GLU A 68 11.14 0.61 3.87
C GLU A 68 11.21 -0.34 5.06
N GLY A 69 12.42 -0.69 5.49
CA GLY A 69 12.62 -1.54 6.65
C GLY A 69 12.00 -2.94 6.50
N ALA A 70 11.18 -3.35 7.47
CA ALA A 70 10.62 -4.70 7.51
C ALA A 70 9.67 -5.00 6.33
N THR A 71 8.98 -4.00 5.79
CA THR A 71 8.03 -4.18 4.67
C THR A 71 8.75 -4.45 3.36
N ARG A 72 9.90 -3.79 3.15
CA ARG A 72 10.76 -4.03 1.99
C ARG A 72 11.36 -5.44 2.05
N ILE A 73 11.87 -5.84 3.21
CA ILE A 73 12.41 -7.20 3.41
C ILE A 73 11.34 -8.27 3.18
N TRP A 74 10.10 -8.01 3.60
CA TRP A 74 8.98 -8.91 3.32
C TRP A 74 8.74 -9.07 1.82
N LEU A 75 8.68 -7.96 1.06
CA LEU A 75 8.44 -8.01 -0.37
C LEU A 75 9.56 -8.76 -1.12
N GLU A 76 10.82 -8.59 -0.71
CA GLU A 76 11.98 -9.30 -1.28
C GLU A 76 11.97 -10.81 -1.00
N LYS A 77 11.30 -11.26 0.06
CA LYS A 77 11.13 -12.67 0.41
C LYS A 77 9.93 -13.33 -0.27
N GLU A 78 9.01 -12.55 -0.84
CA GLU A 78 7.86 -13.12 -1.55
C GLU A 78 8.32 -13.89 -2.80
N PRO A 79 7.80 -15.10 -3.03
CA PRO A 79 8.16 -15.88 -4.21
C PRO A 79 7.84 -15.10 -5.51
N PRO A 80 8.79 -14.97 -6.45
CA PRO A 80 8.61 -14.18 -7.68
C PRO A 80 7.45 -14.61 -8.58
N ARG A 81 6.89 -15.81 -8.34
CA ARG A 81 5.82 -16.42 -9.12
C ARG A 81 4.43 -16.30 -8.48
N LEU A 82 4.26 -15.48 -7.45
CA LEU A 82 2.98 -15.34 -6.74
C LEU A 82 2.37 -13.93 -6.84
N ILE A 83 3.00 -13.01 -7.56
CA ILE A 83 2.53 -11.63 -7.71
C ILE A 83 2.60 -11.27 -9.20
N PHE A 84 1.50 -11.53 -9.92
CA PHE A 84 1.40 -11.21 -11.35
C PHE A 84 0.53 -9.97 -11.60
N THR A 85 -0.40 -9.69 -10.69
CA THR A 85 -1.28 -8.52 -10.77
C THR A 85 -1.06 -7.58 -9.58
N TRP A 86 -1.47 -6.32 -9.78
CA TRP A 86 -1.52 -5.34 -8.71
C TRP A 86 -2.42 -5.79 -7.55
N ASP A 87 -3.55 -6.44 -7.86
CA ASP A 87 -4.51 -6.88 -6.86
C ASP A 87 -3.96 -8.06 -6.02
N ASP A 88 -3.18 -8.96 -6.62
CA ASP A 88 -2.46 -10.02 -5.88
C ASP A 88 -1.48 -9.41 -4.88
N LEU A 89 -0.70 -8.42 -5.32
CA LEU A 89 0.27 -7.73 -4.47
C LEU A 89 -0.45 -7.07 -3.28
N VAL A 90 -1.50 -6.28 -3.57
CA VAL A 90 -2.24 -5.54 -2.55
C VAL A 90 -2.87 -6.51 -1.56
N SER A 91 -3.49 -7.59 -2.03
CA SER A 91 -4.12 -8.59 -1.16
C SER A 91 -3.13 -9.21 -0.19
N LYS A 92 -1.94 -9.61 -0.68
CA LYS A 92 -0.85 -10.14 0.16
C LYS A 92 -0.32 -9.11 1.16
N PHE A 93 -0.09 -7.88 0.69
CA PHE A 93 0.39 -6.77 1.51
C PHE A 93 -0.59 -6.45 2.66
N ILE A 94 -1.88 -6.30 2.35
CA ILE A 94 -2.91 -6.07 3.36
C ILE A 94 -2.98 -7.24 4.35
N SER A 95 -2.99 -8.49 3.86
CA SER A 95 -3.04 -9.66 4.74
C SER A 95 -1.84 -9.75 5.69
N GLN A 96 -0.66 -9.28 5.25
CA GLN A 96 0.57 -9.31 6.05
C GLN A 96 0.56 -8.21 7.13
N PHE A 97 0.23 -6.97 6.76
CA PHE A 97 0.39 -5.81 7.66
C PHE A 97 -0.90 -5.40 8.38
N PHE A 98 -2.04 -5.93 7.94
CA PHE A 98 -3.35 -5.77 8.59
C PHE A 98 -4.11 -7.10 8.61
N PRO A 99 -3.62 -8.11 9.34
CA PRO A 99 -4.21 -9.43 9.34
C PRO A 99 -5.64 -9.40 9.91
N PRO A 100 -6.51 -10.35 9.51
CA PRO A 100 -7.88 -10.44 10.02
C PRO A 100 -7.97 -10.46 11.55
N SER A 101 -6.97 -11.01 12.25
CA SER A 101 -6.89 -11.00 13.72
C SER A 101 -6.92 -9.59 14.32
N LYS A 102 -6.30 -8.59 13.67
CA LYS A 102 -6.41 -7.18 14.10
C LYS A 102 -7.85 -6.69 13.98
N THR A 103 -8.55 -7.06 12.90
CA THR A 103 -9.97 -6.72 12.72
C THR A 103 -10.85 -7.39 13.78
N THR A 104 -10.60 -8.65 14.09
CA THR A 104 -11.32 -9.39 15.14
C THR A 104 -11.08 -8.79 16.52
N SER A 105 -9.83 -8.43 16.86
CA SER A 105 -9.51 -7.77 18.14
C SER A 105 -10.27 -6.46 18.30
N LEU A 106 -10.26 -5.60 17.27
CA LEU A 106 -10.99 -4.33 17.28
C LEU A 106 -12.50 -4.53 17.45
N ARG A 107 -13.09 -5.52 16.77
CA ARG A 107 -14.51 -5.85 16.95
C ARG A 107 -14.81 -6.28 18.39
N ASN A 108 -13.97 -7.14 18.96
CA ASN A 108 -14.15 -7.61 20.33
C ASN A 108 -13.98 -6.46 21.33
N GLU A 109 -13.02 -5.55 21.12
CA GLU A 109 -12.84 -4.37 21.97
C GLU A 109 -14.08 -3.45 21.94
N ILE A 110 -14.69 -3.26 20.76
CA ILE A 110 -15.93 -2.49 20.61
C ILE A 110 -17.09 -3.18 21.34
N THR A 111 -17.29 -4.49 21.14
CA THR A 111 -18.35 -5.25 21.81
C THR A 111 -18.17 -5.22 23.33
N ASN A 112 -16.96 -5.50 23.82
CA ASN A 112 -16.67 -5.49 25.26
C ASN A 112 -16.88 -4.10 25.87
N PHE A 113 -16.58 -3.02 25.13
CA PHE A 113 -16.83 -1.66 25.60
C PHE A 113 -18.34 -1.38 25.71
N GLN A 114 -19.14 -1.83 24.74
CA GLN A 114 -20.60 -1.73 24.77
C GLN A 114 -21.20 -2.52 25.93
N GLU A 115 -20.78 -3.77 26.13
CA GLU A 115 -21.25 -4.61 27.23
C GLU A 115 -20.95 -3.99 28.61
N ARG A 116 -19.72 -3.53 28.84
CA ARG A 116 -19.36 -2.83 30.09
C ARG A 116 -20.17 -1.57 30.31
N PHE A 117 -20.50 -0.85 29.24
CA PHE A 117 -21.32 0.34 29.33
C PHE A 117 -22.74 -0.05 29.75
N ASP A 118 -23.36 -1.02 29.10
CA ASP A 118 -24.73 -1.48 29.39
C ASP A 118 -24.85 -2.11 30.80
N GLU A 119 -23.85 -2.87 31.26
CA GLU A 119 -23.77 -3.39 32.64
C GLU A 119 -23.75 -2.26 33.67
N SER A 120 -22.92 -1.23 33.45
CA SER A 120 -22.80 -0.10 34.38
C SER A 120 -24.08 0.73 34.54
N PHE A 121 -24.99 0.73 33.55
CA PHE A 121 -26.29 1.42 33.63
C PHE A 121 -27.41 0.53 34.18
N SER A 122 -27.27 -0.79 34.11
CA SER A 122 -28.27 -1.73 34.62
C SER A 122 -28.10 -2.06 36.12
N GLU A 123 -26.93 -1.77 36.70
CA GLU A 123 -26.64 -1.88 38.14
C GLU A 123 -26.99 -0.64 38.99
N ALA A 124 -27.53 0.43 38.38
CA ALA A 124 -27.96 1.67 39.06
C ALA A 124 -29.48 1.71 39.31
#